data_AF-A0AA41CJM7-F1
#
_entry.id   AF-A0AA41CJM7-F1
#
_cell.length_a   1.000
_cell.length_b   1.000
_cell.length_c   1.000
_cell.angle_alpha   90.00
_cell.angle_beta   90.00
_cell.angle_gamma   90.00
#
_symmetry.space_group_name_H-M   'P 1'
#
loop_
_entity.id
_entity.type
_entity.pdbx_description
1 polymer ?
#
loop_
_entity_poly.entity_id
_entity_poly.type
_entity_poly.pdbx_seq_one_letter_code
_entity_poly.pdbx_strand_id
1 'polypeptide(L)'
;MTDIERVGVVGCGQMGAGIAEVCARSGLDVKVAETTGEALEIGRTRLFNSLTKAAERGKISDEELEATQARLTFTTDLGEFADRDLVIEAVVENEQVKTEIFQVLDQVVTRPDAILASNTSSIPLVKLAVATSRPDHVIGIHFFNPAPVQKLVELIPALTTSEGTLSRAQVFTEKVLGKHAIRAQDRSGFVVNALLIPYLLSAIRMFESGIASREDIDNGMEMGCAHPMGPLKLSDLIGLDTVASVAYSMYEEYKEPLYAAPPLLQRMVDAGRLGRKTGSGFYSYE
;
A
#
# COMPACT_ATOMS: atom_id res chain seq x y z
N MET A 1 -20.16 -9.73 12.60
CA MET A 1 -20.37 -9.04 11.31
C MET A 1 -19.89 -7.62 11.50
N THR A 2 -19.19 -7.04 10.53
CA THR A 2 -18.78 -5.62 10.60
C THR A 2 -19.97 -4.73 10.27
N ASP A 3 -19.93 -3.48 10.74
CA ASP A 3 -20.89 -2.42 10.44
C ASP A 3 -20.43 -1.52 9.27
N ILE A 4 -19.43 -1.98 8.50
CA ILE A 4 -18.81 -1.26 7.38
C ILE A 4 -19.37 -1.85 6.10
N GLU A 5 -20.17 -1.06 5.38
CA GLU A 5 -20.79 -1.45 4.11
C GLU A 5 -20.40 -0.48 2.99
N ARG A 6 -20.09 0.78 3.33
CA ARG A 6 -19.72 1.85 2.40
C ARG A 6 -18.28 2.27 2.61
N VAL A 7 -17.43 2.00 1.62
CA VAL A 7 -16.00 2.34 1.64
C VAL A 7 -15.71 3.49 0.70
N GLY A 8 -14.96 4.48 1.19
CA GLY A 8 -14.30 5.50 0.37
C GLY A 8 -12.86 5.11 0.11
N VAL A 9 -12.35 5.33 -1.11
CA VAL A 9 -10.93 5.18 -1.43
C VAL A 9 -10.44 6.49 -2.05
N VAL A 10 -9.45 7.14 -1.43
CA VAL A 10 -8.85 8.38 -1.95
C VAL A 10 -7.55 8.06 -2.66
N GLY A 11 -7.52 8.30 -3.97
CA GLY A 11 -6.46 7.88 -4.87
C GLY A 11 -6.83 6.61 -5.64
N CYS A 12 -6.61 6.62 -6.95
CA CYS A 12 -6.83 5.51 -7.87
C CYS A 12 -5.52 5.15 -8.61
N GLY A 13 -4.39 5.35 -7.93
CA GLY A 13 -3.08 4.80 -8.29
C GLY A 13 -3.06 3.27 -8.24
N GLN A 14 -1.88 2.67 -8.26
CA GLN A 14 -1.74 1.20 -8.24
C GLN A 14 -2.35 0.58 -6.97
N MET A 15 -2.05 1.15 -5.79
CA MET A 15 -2.60 0.66 -4.53
C MET A 15 -4.08 0.97 -4.38
N GLY A 16 -4.49 2.22 -4.62
CA GLY A 16 -5.89 2.64 -4.52
C GLY A 16 -6.84 1.82 -5.40
N ALA A 17 -6.47 1.58 -6.67
CA ALA A 17 -7.26 0.73 -7.56
C ALA A 17 -7.37 -0.72 -7.05
N GLY A 18 -6.28 -1.28 -6.52
CA GLY A 18 -6.29 -2.63 -5.95
C GLY A 18 -7.10 -2.75 -4.64
N ILE A 19 -7.07 -1.71 -3.80
CA ILE A 19 -7.87 -1.64 -2.57
C ILE A 19 -9.36 -1.53 -2.92
N ALA A 20 -9.71 -0.65 -3.85
CA ALA A 20 -11.08 -0.52 -4.35
C ALA A 20 -11.60 -1.83 -4.96
N GLU A 21 -10.79 -2.52 -5.76
CA GLU A 21 -11.13 -3.83 -6.32
C GLU A 21 -11.44 -4.86 -5.24
N VAL A 22 -10.56 -4.99 -4.22
CA VAL A 22 -10.75 -5.92 -3.10
C VAL A 22 -12.05 -5.64 -2.36
N CYS A 23 -12.33 -4.37 -2.04
CA CYS A 23 -13.52 -3.98 -1.30
C CYS A 23 -14.80 -4.28 -2.10
N ALA A 24 -14.83 -3.93 -3.39
CA ALA A 24 -15.99 -4.14 -4.25
C ALA A 24 -16.27 -5.64 -4.50
N ARG A 25 -15.20 -6.46 -4.63
CA ARG A 25 -15.32 -7.92 -4.75
C ARG A 25 -15.83 -8.57 -3.47
N SER A 26 -15.56 -7.97 -2.31
CA SER A 26 -16.13 -8.36 -1.02
C SER A 26 -17.59 -7.92 -0.83
N GLY A 27 -18.23 -7.31 -1.84
CA GLY A 27 -19.64 -6.97 -1.81
C GLY A 27 -19.97 -5.57 -1.28
N LEU A 28 -18.96 -4.72 -1.06
CA LEU A 28 -19.13 -3.39 -0.48
C LEU A 28 -19.45 -2.32 -1.53
N ASP A 29 -20.18 -1.28 -1.14
CA ASP A 29 -20.34 -0.06 -1.94
C ASP A 29 -19.04 0.77 -1.85
N VAL A 30 -18.35 0.94 -2.98
CA VAL A 30 -17.04 1.59 -3.03
C VAL A 30 -17.13 2.87 -3.86
N LYS A 31 -16.77 3.99 -3.23
CA LYS A 31 -16.58 5.28 -3.91
C LYS A 31 -15.10 5.62 -4.00
N VAL A 32 -14.61 5.85 -5.21
CA VAL A 32 -13.20 6.15 -5.50
C VAL A 32 -13.08 7.61 -5.89
N ALA A 33 -12.18 8.35 -5.24
CA ALA A 33 -11.87 9.73 -5.56
C ALA A 33 -10.48 9.88 -6.18
N GLU A 34 -10.36 10.77 -7.16
CA GLU A 34 -9.09 11.29 -7.68
C GLU A 34 -9.15 12.80 -7.80
N THR A 35 -7.98 13.44 -7.90
CA THR A 35 -7.87 14.91 -7.91
C THR A 35 -8.36 15.54 -9.20
N THR A 36 -8.27 14.84 -10.32
CA THR A 36 -8.67 15.32 -11.64
C THR A 36 -9.47 14.27 -12.40
N GLY A 37 -10.32 14.70 -13.34
CA GLY A 37 -11.07 13.77 -14.19
C GLY A 37 -10.16 12.87 -15.04
N GLU A 38 -9.00 13.38 -15.48
CA GLU A 38 -8.01 12.60 -16.21
C GLU A 38 -7.41 11.48 -15.36
N ALA A 39 -6.97 11.79 -14.13
CA ALA A 39 -6.44 10.79 -13.20
C ALA A 39 -7.51 9.74 -12.84
N LEU A 40 -8.76 10.18 -12.66
CA LEU A 40 -9.89 9.32 -12.37
C LEU A 40 -10.13 8.30 -13.49
N GLU A 41 -10.14 8.73 -14.76
CA GLU A 41 -10.35 7.83 -15.90
C GLU A 41 -9.17 6.86 -16.11
N ILE A 42 -7.93 7.29 -15.88
CA ILE A 42 -6.75 6.42 -15.90
C ILE A 42 -6.88 5.33 -14.83
N GLY A 43 -7.22 5.73 -13.60
CA GLY A 43 -7.40 4.81 -12.48
C GLY A 43 -8.55 3.83 -12.70
N ARG A 44 -9.71 4.33 -13.17
CA ARG A 44 -10.88 3.52 -13.54
C ARG A 44 -10.55 2.48 -14.60
N THR A 45 -9.87 2.90 -15.66
CA THR A 45 -9.42 1.99 -16.73
C THR A 45 -8.48 0.92 -16.18
N ARG A 46 -7.53 1.28 -15.32
CA ARG A 46 -6.63 0.31 -14.66
C ARG A 46 -7.42 -0.72 -13.85
N LEU A 47 -8.37 -0.26 -13.04
CA LEU A 47 -9.19 -1.11 -12.18
C LEU A 47 -10.02 -2.09 -13.03
N PHE A 48 -10.75 -1.59 -14.02
CA PHE A 48 -11.58 -2.44 -14.87
C PHE A 48 -10.75 -3.44 -15.69
N ASN A 49 -9.59 -3.03 -16.19
CA ASN A 49 -8.66 -3.95 -16.86
C ASN A 49 -8.15 -5.05 -15.91
N SER A 50 -7.92 -4.75 -14.63
CA SER A 50 -7.54 -5.74 -13.62
C SER A 50 -8.65 -6.77 -13.41
N LEU A 51 -9.89 -6.30 -13.28
CA LEU A 51 -11.07 -7.16 -13.15
C LEU A 51 -11.31 -8.04 -14.38
N THR A 52 -11.25 -7.48 -15.59
CA THR A 52 -11.38 -8.25 -16.82
C THR A 52 -10.31 -9.33 -16.91
N LYS A 53 -9.04 -9.01 -16.60
CA LYS A 53 -7.96 -10.02 -16.56
C LYS A 53 -8.18 -11.08 -15.50
N ALA A 54 -8.80 -10.74 -14.37
CA ALA A 54 -9.16 -11.72 -13.35
C ALA A 54 -10.24 -12.68 -13.87
N ALA A 55 -11.25 -12.18 -14.59
CA ALA A 55 -12.29 -12.99 -15.22
C ALA A 55 -11.71 -13.90 -16.33
N GLU A 56 -10.89 -13.36 -17.23
CA GLU A 56 -10.19 -14.11 -18.29
C GLU A 56 -9.32 -15.26 -17.72
N ARG A 57 -8.77 -15.08 -16.51
CA ARG A 57 -7.98 -16.09 -15.80
C ARG A 57 -8.81 -17.03 -14.93
N GLY A 58 -10.14 -16.96 -15.00
CA GLY A 58 -11.08 -17.77 -14.23
C GLY A 58 -11.00 -17.54 -12.72
N LYS A 59 -10.57 -16.35 -12.28
CA LYS A 59 -10.49 -15.98 -10.86
C LYS A 59 -11.79 -15.40 -10.31
N ILE A 60 -12.65 -14.91 -11.19
CA ILE A 60 -14.03 -14.46 -10.93
C ILE A 60 -14.90 -14.86 -12.13
N SER A 61 -16.21 -15.01 -11.94
CA SER A 61 -17.19 -15.20 -13.02
C SER A 61 -17.58 -13.88 -13.70
N ASP A 62 -18.25 -13.95 -14.85
CA ASP A 62 -18.80 -12.76 -15.52
C ASP A 62 -19.87 -12.07 -14.68
N GLU A 63 -20.69 -12.84 -13.96
CA GLU A 63 -21.68 -12.31 -13.01
C GLU A 63 -21.01 -11.56 -11.84
N GLU A 64 -19.91 -12.12 -11.31
CA GLU A 64 -19.11 -11.47 -10.25
C GLU A 64 -18.42 -10.21 -10.76
N LEU A 65 -17.95 -10.21 -12.02
CA LEU A 65 -17.36 -9.05 -12.69
C LEU A 65 -18.37 -7.90 -12.78
N GLU A 66 -19.55 -8.16 -13.34
CA GLU A 66 -20.64 -7.18 -13.48
C GLU A 66 -21.09 -6.65 -12.11
N ALA A 67 -21.30 -7.55 -11.14
CA ALA A 67 -21.70 -7.16 -9.79
C ALA A 67 -20.63 -6.32 -9.08
N THR A 68 -19.34 -6.62 -9.29
CA THR A 68 -18.23 -5.84 -8.73
C THR A 68 -18.16 -4.45 -9.36
N GLN A 69 -18.30 -4.35 -10.68
CA GLN A 69 -18.33 -3.07 -11.39
C GLN A 69 -19.50 -2.19 -10.95
N ALA A 70 -20.68 -2.78 -10.73
CA ALA A 70 -21.87 -2.05 -10.28
C ALA A 70 -21.72 -1.43 -8.88
N ARG A 71 -20.79 -1.93 -8.05
CA ARG A 71 -20.49 -1.40 -6.72
C ARG A 71 -19.46 -0.27 -6.72
N LEU A 72 -18.85 0.03 -7.87
CA LEU A 72 -17.81 1.03 -7.99
C LEU A 72 -18.37 2.33 -8.55
N THR A 73 -18.29 3.38 -7.74
CA THR A 73 -18.58 4.76 -8.14
C THR A 73 -17.31 5.60 -8.10
N PHE A 74 -17.25 6.63 -8.94
CA PHE A 74 -16.06 7.45 -9.15
C PHE A 74 -16.44 8.92 -9.04
N THR A 75 -15.62 9.71 -8.35
CA THR A 75 -15.85 11.16 -8.21
C THR A 75 -14.53 11.94 -8.18
N THR A 76 -14.63 13.25 -8.37
CA THR A 76 -13.54 14.20 -8.10
C THR A 76 -13.82 15.09 -6.89
N ASP A 77 -14.96 14.89 -6.23
CA ASP A 77 -15.40 15.65 -5.06
C ASP A 77 -15.35 14.78 -3.80
N LEU A 78 -14.42 15.11 -2.89
CA LEU A 78 -14.36 14.46 -1.58
C LEU A 78 -15.62 14.71 -0.75
N GLY A 79 -16.36 15.79 -0.99
CA GLY A 79 -17.66 16.11 -0.37
C GLY A 79 -18.69 14.99 -0.47
N GLU A 80 -18.56 14.14 -1.49
CA GLU A 80 -19.43 12.97 -1.69
C GLU A 80 -19.13 11.78 -0.76
N PHE A 81 -18.16 11.90 0.15
CA PHE A 81 -17.77 10.85 1.10
C PHE A 81 -18.55 10.94 2.43
N ALA A 82 -19.53 11.83 2.53
CA ALA A 82 -20.24 12.16 3.77
C ALA A 82 -20.87 10.95 4.48
N ASP A 83 -21.25 9.91 3.73
CA ASP A 83 -21.95 8.71 4.20
C ASP A 83 -21.05 7.46 4.28
N ARG A 84 -19.72 7.60 4.14
CA ARG A 84 -18.80 6.46 4.17
C ARG A 84 -18.57 5.98 5.61
N ASP A 85 -18.52 4.67 5.80
CA ASP A 85 -18.24 4.02 7.10
C ASP A 85 -16.74 3.90 7.36
N LEU A 86 -15.97 3.74 6.29
CA LEU A 86 -14.51 3.63 6.27
C LEU A 86 -13.99 4.37 5.04
N VAL A 87 -12.98 5.22 5.21
CA VAL A 87 -12.25 5.84 4.10
C VAL A 87 -10.79 5.37 4.15
N ILE A 88 -10.25 4.88 3.04
CA ILE A 88 -8.84 4.46 2.93
C ILE A 88 -8.13 5.40 1.95
N GLU A 89 -7.19 6.17 2.49
CA GLU A 89 -6.32 7.05 1.73
C GLU A 89 -5.12 6.28 1.16
N ALA A 90 -4.90 6.39 -0.16
CA ALA A 90 -3.83 5.72 -0.91
C ALA A 90 -3.28 6.61 -2.05
N VAL A 91 -3.04 7.90 -1.75
CA VAL A 91 -2.39 8.87 -2.63
C VAL A 91 -0.86 8.85 -2.47
N VAL A 92 -0.19 9.77 -3.17
CA VAL A 92 1.26 9.98 -3.09
C VAL A 92 1.77 10.04 -1.65
N GLU A 93 2.94 9.45 -1.41
CA GLU A 93 3.57 9.38 -0.09
C GLU A 93 4.19 10.74 0.29
N ASN A 94 3.33 11.72 0.57
CA ASN A 94 3.70 13.07 1.01
C ASN A 94 2.88 13.45 2.26
N GLU A 95 3.58 13.79 3.35
CA GLU A 95 2.96 14.09 4.64
C GLU A 95 1.97 15.26 4.57
N GLN A 96 2.33 16.35 3.89
CA GLN A 96 1.47 17.53 3.78
C GLN A 96 0.18 17.21 3.02
N VAL A 97 0.31 16.55 1.86
CA VAL A 97 -0.84 16.15 1.03
C VAL A 97 -1.79 15.24 1.81
N LYS A 98 -1.26 14.22 2.50
CA LYS A 98 -2.10 13.32 3.31
C LYS A 98 -2.76 14.04 4.48
N THR A 99 -2.04 14.94 5.15
CA THR A 99 -2.58 15.74 6.26
C THR A 99 -3.77 16.59 5.79
N GLU A 100 -3.65 17.26 4.64
CA GLU A 100 -4.73 18.05 4.04
C GLU A 100 -5.95 17.18 3.69
N ILE A 101 -5.72 15.98 3.11
CA ILE A 101 -6.80 15.02 2.83
C ILE A 101 -7.51 14.61 4.13
N PHE A 102 -6.78 14.28 5.19
CA PHE A 102 -7.38 13.88 6.47
C PHE A 102 -8.19 15.02 7.10
N GLN A 103 -7.76 16.27 6.99
CA GLN A 103 -8.53 17.43 7.43
C GLN A 103 -9.85 17.59 6.68
N VAL A 104 -9.83 17.41 5.35
CA VAL A 104 -11.05 17.46 4.53
C VAL A 104 -11.98 16.30 4.87
N LEU A 105 -11.45 15.08 4.98
CA LEU A 105 -12.24 13.90 5.32
C LEU A 105 -12.89 14.02 6.70
N ASP A 106 -12.21 14.59 7.69
CA ASP A 106 -12.77 14.81 9.03
C ASP A 106 -13.99 15.75 9.02
N GLN A 107 -13.96 16.76 8.14
CA GLN A 107 -15.08 17.69 7.97
C GLN A 107 -16.24 17.09 7.17
N VAL A 108 -15.93 16.30 6.15
CA VAL A 108 -16.95 15.77 5.23
C VAL A 108 -17.64 14.54 5.79
N VAL A 109 -16.90 13.59 6.36
CA VAL A 109 -17.46 12.30 6.80
C VAL A 109 -18.30 12.51 8.05
N THR A 110 -19.62 12.45 7.87
CA THR A 110 -20.58 12.87 8.92
C THR A 110 -20.79 11.82 9.99
N ARG A 111 -20.59 10.54 9.65
CA ARG A 111 -20.72 9.44 10.60
C ARG A 111 -19.66 9.59 11.71
N PRO A 112 -20.03 9.79 12.99
CA PRO A 112 -19.07 10.15 14.04
C PRO A 112 -18.01 9.08 14.30
N ASP A 113 -18.40 7.81 14.21
CA ASP A 113 -17.55 6.64 14.42
C ASP A 113 -16.97 6.07 13.11
N ALA A 114 -17.05 6.79 11.98
CA ALA A 114 -16.42 6.35 10.75
C ALA A 114 -14.90 6.29 10.90
N ILE A 115 -14.28 5.27 10.30
CA ILE A 115 -12.83 5.08 10.35
C ILE A 115 -12.17 5.84 9.22
N LEU A 116 -11.14 6.63 9.53
CA LEU A 116 -10.27 7.25 8.52
C LEU A 116 -8.92 6.53 8.53
N ALA A 117 -8.64 5.79 7.47
CA ALA A 117 -7.46 4.96 7.35
C ALA A 117 -6.48 5.47 6.31
N SER A 118 -5.18 5.28 6.54
CA SER A 118 -4.13 5.50 5.53
C SER A 118 -3.44 4.19 5.18
N ASN A 119 -3.14 3.99 3.89
CA ASN A 119 -2.29 2.92 3.37
C ASN A 119 -0.79 3.29 3.40
N THR A 120 -0.40 4.41 4.00
CA THR A 120 1.01 4.84 4.09
C THR A 120 1.94 3.72 4.57
N SER A 121 3.17 3.70 4.06
CA SER A 121 4.22 2.75 4.47
C SER A 121 5.25 3.38 5.42
N SER A 122 5.19 4.70 5.62
CA SER A 122 6.30 5.46 6.20
C SER A 122 5.92 6.69 7.01
N ILE A 123 4.74 7.29 6.79
CA ILE A 123 4.34 8.51 7.49
C ILE A 123 3.76 8.11 8.85
N PRO A 124 4.23 8.71 9.96
CA PRO A 124 3.69 8.41 11.28
C PRO A 124 2.18 8.70 11.35
N LEU A 125 1.39 7.68 11.67
CA LEU A 125 -0.07 7.76 11.70
C LEU A 125 -0.57 8.78 12.73
N VAL A 126 0.16 8.97 13.83
CA VAL A 126 -0.17 10.01 14.83
C VAL A 126 -0.26 11.40 14.22
N LYS A 127 0.55 11.74 13.21
CA LYS A 127 0.49 13.05 12.54
C LYS A 127 -0.81 13.24 11.77
N LEU A 128 -1.26 12.20 11.09
CA LEU A 128 -2.54 12.20 10.38
C LEU A 128 -3.71 12.20 11.37
N ALA A 129 -3.59 11.46 12.47
CA ALA A 129 -4.62 11.37 13.50
C ALA A 129 -4.92 12.74 14.15
N VAL A 130 -3.90 13.45 14.62
CA VAL A 130 -4.06 14.74 15.32
C VAL A 130 -4.43 15.90 14.41
N ALA A 131 -4.39 15.71 13.08
CA ALA A 131 -4.94 16.64 12.11
C ALA A 131 -6.47 16.57 12.00
N THR A 132 -7.11 15.61 12.67
CA THR A 132 -8.56 15.43 12.71
C THR A 132 -9.12 15.77 14.09
N SER A 133 -10.43 16.00 14.18
CA SER A 133 -11.18 16.11 15.42
C SER A 133 -11.54 14.75 16.05
N ARG A 134 -11.25 13.63 15.36
CA ARG A 134 -11.51 12.25 15.77
C ARG A 134 -10.24 11.36 15.77
N PRO A 135 -9.16 11.76 16.45
CA PRO A 135 -7.87 11.05 16.38
C PRO A 135 -7.93 9.59 16.85
N ASP A 136 -8.96 9.20 17.60
CA ASP A 136 -9.23 7.84 18.05
C ASP A 136 -9.88 6.93 17.00
N HIS A 137 -10.38 7.52 15.90
CA HIS A 137 -10.94 6.82 14.74
C HIS A 137 -10.00 6.81 13.52
N VAL A 138 -8.74 7.22 13.70
CA VAL A 138 -7.70 7.15 12.68
C VAL A 138 -6.82 5.92 12.88
N ILE A 139 -6.48 5.20 11.80
CA ILE A 139 -5.64 3.98 11.85
C ILE A 139 -4.87 3.76 10.54
N GLY A 140 -3.72 3.09 10.57
CA GLY A 140 -3.10 2.57 9.35
C GLY A 140 -3.69 1.22 8.93
N ILE A 141 -4.01 1.08 7.64
CA ILE A 141 -4.37 -0.21 7.01
C ILE A 141 -3.48 -0.37 5.78
N HIS A 142 -2.30 -0.98 6.00
CA HIS A 142 -1.27 -1.10 4.99
C HIS A 142 -1.42 -2.41 4.21
N PHE A 143 -1.79 -2.29 2.94
CA PHE A 143 -1.93 -3.38 1.99
C PHE A 143 -0.60 -3.63 1.25
N PHE A 144 -0.42 -4.88 0.79
CA PHE A 144 0.74 -5.27 0.00
C PHE A 144 0.38 -5.39 -1.48
N ASN A 145 1.26 -4.92 -2.36
CA ASN A 145 1.05 -5.02 -3.79
C ASN A 145 1.33 -6.45 -4.33
N PRO A 146 0.49 -7.00 -5.24
CA PRO A 146 -0.83 -6.52 -5.64
C PRO A 146 -1.91 -6.81 -4.59
N ALA A 147 -2.67 -5.78 -4.18
CA ALA A 147 -3.65 -5.88 -3.10
C ALA A 147 -4.74 -6.96 -3.31
N PRO A 148 -5.24 -7.23 -4.54
CA PRO A 148 -6.19 -8.32 -4.78
C PRO A 148 -5.64 -9.73 -4.55
N VAL A 149 -4.33 -9.90 -4.61
CA VAL A 149 -3.66 -11.21 -4.52
C VAL A 149 -3.04 -11.42 -3.14
N GLN A 150 -2.42 -10.37 -2.59
CA GLN A 150 -1.75 -10.46 -1.30
C GLN A 150 -2.75 -10.69 -0.16
N LYS A 151 -2.44 -11.68 0.68
CA LYS A 151 -3.30 -12.09 1.78
C LYS A 151 -3.02 -11.32 3.08
N LEU A 152 -1.90 -10.63 3.18
CA LEU A 152 -1.49 -9.93 4.39
C LEU A 152 -1.95 -8.46 4.35
N VAL A 153 -2.29 -7.92 5.53
CA VAL A 153 -2.47 -6.50 5.80
C VAL A 153 -1.85 -6.19 7.15
N GLU A 154 -1.13 -5.08 7.25
CA GLU A 154 -0.68 -4.55 8.54
C GLU A 154 -1.72 -3.54 9.07
N LEU A 155 -2.13 -3.70 10.32
CA LEU A 155 -2.96 -2.75 11.05
C LEU A 155 -2.07 -1.97 12.01
N ILE A 156 -2.08 -0.64 11.87
CA ILE A 156 -1.16 0.25 12.56
C ILE A 156 -1.96 1.26 13.38
N PRO A 157 -2.33 0.93 14.64
CA PRO A 157 -2.91 1.91 15.53
C PRO A 157 -1.89 3.03 15.81
N ALA A 158 -2.31 4.27 15.57
CA ALA A 158 -1.65 5.43 16.14
C ALA A 158 -1.75 5.39 17.67
N LEU A 159 -0.95 6.21 18.35
CA LEU A 159 -1.02 6.33 19.81
C LEU A 159 -2.42 6.70 20.32
N THR A 160 -3.20 7.42 19.50
CA THR A 160 -4.55 7.87 19.82
C THR A 160 -5.64 6.87 19.43
N THR A 161 -5.36 5.90 18.56
CA THR A 161 -6.37 4.97 18.03
C THR A 161 -7.04 4.19 19.15
N SER A 162 -8.37 4.21 19.18
CA SER A 162 -9.13 3.43 20.15
C SER A 162 -9.05 1.93 19.87
N GLU A 163 -9.12 1.10 20.91
CA GLU A 163 -9.23 -0.36 20.76
C GLU A 163 -10.51 -0.75 19.98
N GLY A 164 -11.58 0.06 20.05
CA GLY A 164 -12.79 -0.12 19.25
C GLY A 164 -12.53 0.04 17.75
N THR A 165 -11.81 1.08 17.34
CA THR A 165 -11.40 1.28 15.94
C THR A 165 -10.49 0.16 15.45
N LEU A 166 -9.51 -0.26 16.26
CA LEU A 166 -8.63 -1.38 15.92
C LEU A 166 -9.43 -2.69 15.73
N SER A 167 -10.35 -2.99 16.65
CA SER A 167 -11.17 -4.20 16.56
C SER A 167 -12.07 -4.18 15.32
N ARG A 168 -12.67 -3.03 14.97
CA ARG A 168 -13.50 -2.89 13.76
C ARG A 168 -12.67 -3.05 12.49
N ALA A 169 -11.50 -2.41 12.42
CA ALA A 169 -10.57 -2.58 11.31
C ALA A 169 -10.12 -4.05 11.15
N GLN A 170 -9.83 -4.75 12.25
CA GLN A 170 -9.47 -6.16 12.22
C GLN A 170 -10.62 -7.05 11.71
N VAL A 171 -11.84 -6.85 12.20
CA VAL A 171 -13.01 -7.60 11.72
C VAL A 171 -13.26 -7.34 10.24
N PHE A 172 -13.15 -6.09 9.79
CA PHE A 172 -13.23 -5.73 8.38
C PHE A 172 -12.18 -6.47 7.53
N THR A 173 -10.90 -6.38 7.91
CA THR A 173 -9.80 -7.02 7.18
C THR A 173 -9.95 -8.54 7.14
N GLU A 174 -10.25 -9.19 8.27
CA GLU A 174 -10.27 -10.65 8.35
C GLU A 174 -11.57 -11.28 7.85
N LYS A 175 -12.71 -10.70 8.20
CA LYS A 175 -14.02 -11.33 7.97
C LYS A 175 -14.69 -10.85 6.69
N VAL A 176 -14.39 -9.64 6.24
CA VAL A 176 -14.97 -9.09 5.00
C VAL A 176 -13.99 -9.21 3.84
N LEU A 177 -12.74 -8.79 4.01
CA LEU A 177 -11.75 -8.87 2.94
C LEU A 177 -11.10 -10.25 2.81
N GLY A 178 -11.27 -11.13 3.81
CA GLY A 178 -10.65 -12.45 3.84
C GLY A 178 -9.12 -12.41 3.92
N LYS A 179 -8.56 -11.32 4.46
CA LYS A 179 -7.11 -11.11 4.60
C LYS A 179 -6.65 -11.44 6.02
N HIS A 180 -5.39 -11.81 6.16
CA HIS A 180 -4.75 -11.97 7.45
C HIS A 180 -4.23 -10.62 7.93
N ALA A 181 -4.70 -10.17 9.09
CA ALA A 181 -4.25 -8.95 9.74
C ALA A 181 -3.09 -9.26 10.70
N ILE A 182 -2.04 -8.44 10.66
CA ILE A 182 -1.01 -8.38 11.70
C ILE A 182 -0.98 -6.98 12.31
N ARG A 183 -0.78 -6.87 13.62
CA ARG A 183 -0.65 -5.57 14.30
C ARG A 183 0.80 -5.12 14.25
N ALA A 184 1.03 -3.88 13.82
CA ALA A 184 2.32 -3.21 13.89
C ALA A 184 2.25 -1.98 14.80
N GLN A 185 3.39 -1.54 15.31
CA GLN A 185 3.50 -0.25 15.96
C GLN A 185 3.61 0.85 14.90
N ASP A 186 3.12 2.05 15.23
CA ASP A 186 3.27 3.27 14.40
C ASP A 186 4.75 3.71 14.37
N ARG A 187 5.48 3.15 13.41
CA ARG A 187 6.91 3.39 13.17
C ARG A 187 7.23 3.11 11.69
N SER A 188 8.19 3.82 11.10
CA SER A 188 8.54 3.62 9.69
C SER A 188 8.96 2.18 9.42
N GLY A 189 8.39 1.60 8.36
CA GLY A 189 8.60 0.22 7.92
C GLY A 189 7.80 -0.86 8.66
N PHE A 190 7.04 -0.51 9.70
CA PHE A 190 6.13 -1.41 10.43
C PHE A 190 6.79 -2.75 10.85
N VAL A 191 6.30 -3.90 10.36
CA VAL A 191 6.90 -5.21 10.59
C VAL A 191 7.62 -5.70 9.34
N VAL A 192 6.93 -5.76 8.20
CA VAL A 192 7.47 -6.41 7.00
C VAL A 192 8.64 -5.62 6.42
N ASN A 193 8.46 -4.32 6.18
CA ASN A 193 9.53 -3.49 5.60
C ASN A 193 10.69 -3.27 6.58
N ALA A 194 10.41 -3.27 7.89
CA ALA A 194 11.42 -3.21 8.94
C ALA A 194 12.43 -4.36 8.88
N LEU A 195 12.01 -5.55 8.42
CA LEU A 195 12.88 -6.69 8.19
C LEU A 195 13.39 -6.77 6.75
N LEU A 196 12.50 -6.53 5.79
CA LEU A 196 12.78 -6.71 4.37
C LEU A 196 13.82 -5.71 3.86
N ILE A 197 13.64 -4.42 4.13
CA ILE A 197 14.48 -3.37 3.53
C ILE A 197 15.94 -3.52 3.94
N PRO A 198 16.32 -3.65 5.23
CA PRO A 198 17.71 -3.88 5.61
C PRO A 198 18.34 -5.12 4.96
N TYR A 199 17.56 -6.20 4.82
CA TYR A 199 17.99 -7.41 4.14
C TYR A 199 18.32 -7.13 2.66
N LEU A 200 17.44 -6.41 1.94
CA LEU A 200 17.69 -6.01 0.56
C LEU A 200 18.92 -5.11 0.46
N LEU A 201 19.04 -4.09 1.32
CA LEU A 201 20.20 -3.19 1.31
C LEU A 201 21.50 -3.94 1.60
N SER A 202 21.48 -4.95 2.47
CA SER A 202 22.65 -5.80 2.73
C SER A 202 23.08 -6.58 1.49
N ALA A 203 22.14 -7.14 0.73
CA ALA A 203 22.45 -7.83 -0.52
C ALA A 203 23.04 -6.88 -1.58
N ILE A 204 22.49 -5.66 -1.67
CA ILE A 204 23.00 -4.62 -2.58
C ILE A 204 24.44 -4.22 -2.20
N ARG A 205 24.74 -4.04 -0.90
CA ARG A 205 26.12 -3.75 -0.44
C ARG A 205 27.08 -4.90 -0.76
N MET A 206 26.64 -6.15 -0.61
CA MET A 206 27.45 -7.32 -0.96
C MET A 206 27.80 -7.32 -2.45
N PHE A 207 26.82 -7.06 -3.31
CA PHE A 207 27.04 -6.91 -4.75
C PHE A 207 27.95 -5.72 -5.08
N GLU A 208 27.71 -4.55 -4.48
CA GLU A 208 28.51 -3.33 -4.68
C GLU A 208 29.99 -3.52 -4.31
N SER A 209 30.26 -4.29 -3.25
CA SER A 209 31.63 -4.60 -2.80
C SER A 209 32.37 -5.61 -3.68
N GLY A 210 31.68 -6.29 -4.60
CA GLY A 210 32.26 -7.33 -5.45
C GLY A 210 32.55 -8.66 -4.75
N ILE A 211 32.02 -8.88 -3.54
CA ILE A 211 32.21 -10.14 -2.79
C ILE A 211 31.60 -11.34 -3.52
N ALA A 212 30.47 -11.15 -4.19
CA ALA A 212 29.76 -12.20 -4.91
C ALA A 212 29.04 -11.63 -6.14
N SER A 213 28.81 -12.48 -7.14
CA SER A 213 27.99 -12.15 -8.30
C SER A 213 26.51 -11.97 -7.90
N ARG A 214 25.73 -11.23 -8.69
CA ARG A 214 24.28 -11.08 -8.43
C ARG A 214 23.57 -12.43 -8.47
N GLU A 215 23.98 -13.32 -9.38
CA GLU A 215 23.45 -14.68 -9.50
C GLU A 215 23.73 -15.51 -8.25
N ASP A 216 24.95 -15.49 -7.71
CA ASP A 216 25.30 -16.27 -6.53
C ASP A 216 24.62 -15.74 -5.26
N ILE A 217 24.46 -14.41 -5.13
CA ILE A 217 23.71 -13.79 -4.04
C ILE A 217 22.25 -14.27 -4.06
N ASP A 218 21.60 -14.21 -5.23
CA ASP A 218 20.22 -14.63 -5.37
C ASP A 218 20.05 -16.14 -5.19
N ASN A 219 20.92 -16.95 -5.81
CA ASN A 219 20.90 -18.42 -5.66
C ASN A 219 21.14 -18.85 -4.20
N GLY A 220 22.03 -18.14 -3.48
CA GLY A 220 22.30 -18.41 -2.07
C GLY A 220 21.05 -18.25 -1.20
N MET A 221 20.29 -17.18 -1.41
CA MET A 221 19.05 -16.94 -0.67
C MET A 221 17.88 -17.82 -1.15
N GLU A 222 17.80 -18.13 -2.44
CA GLU A 222 16.77 -19.01 -3.00
C GLU A 222 16.97 -20.46 -2.56
N MET A 223 18.16 -21.04 -2.73
CA MET A 223 18.42 -22.45 -2.45
C MET A 223 18.83 -22.70 -1.00
N GLY A 224 19.56 -21.78 -0.38
CA GLY A 224 20.05 -21.93 1.00
C GLY A 224 19.01 -21.57 2.05
N CYS A 225 18.25 -20.49 1.83
CA CYS A 225 17.22 -20.01 2.77
C CYS A 225 15.79 -20.34 2.31
N ALA A 226 15.65 -21.05 1.18
CA ALA A 226 14.36 -21.43 0.59
C ALA A 226 13.43 -20.23 0.29
N HIS A 227 14.00 -19.05 0.02
CA HIS A 227 13.21 -17.91 -0.42
C HIS A 227 12.69 -18.14 -1.85
N PRO A 228 11.45 -17.74 -2.17
CA PRO A 228 10.89 -17.94 -3.51
C PRO A 228 11.57 -17.07 -4.59
N MET A 229 12.33 -16.06 -4.18
CA MET A 229 13.03 -15.12 -5.05
C MET A 229 14.21 -14.51 -4.30
N GLY A 230 15.35 -14.40 -4.97
CA GLY A 230 16.55 -13.76 -4.45
C GLY A 230 16.36 -12.26 -4.20
N PRO A 231 17.13 -11.65 -3.28
CA PRO A 231 16.97 -10.26 -2.88
C PRO A 231 17.17 -9.25 -4.01
N LEU A 232 18.06 -9.51 -4.98
CA LEU A 232 18.33 -8.57 -6.07
C LEU A 232 17.21 -8.64 -7.11
N LYS A 233 16.79 -9.84 -7.53
CA LYS A 233 15.55 -10.03 -8.33
C LYS A 233 14.32 -9.41 -7.65
N LEU A 234 14.19 -9.58 -6.32
CA LEU A 234 13.07 -9.02 -5.56
C LEU A 234 13.12 -7.49 -5.54
N SER A 235 14.31 -6.90 -5.39
CA SER A 235 14.49 -5.45 -5.47
C SER A 235 14.07 -4.90 -6.83
N ASP A 236 14.46 -5.58 -7.93
CA ASP A 236 14.02 -5.21 -9.29
C ASP A 236 12.51 -5.40 -9.52
N LEU A 237 11.88 -6.35 -8.83
CA LEU A 237 10.43 -6.56 -8.88
C LEU A 237 9.67 -5.45 -8.13
N ILE A 238 10.16 -5.05 -6.95
CA ILE A 238 9.59 -3.96 -6.14
C ILE A 238 9.79 -2.61 -6.83
N GLY A 239 10.94 -2.43 -7.47
CA GLY A 239 11.39 -1.18 -8.06
C GLY A 239 12.43 -0.50 -7.18
N LEU A 240 13.58 -0.18 -7.76
CA LEU A 240 14.73 0.34 -7.00
C LEU A 240 14.49 1.72 -6.40
N ASP A 241 13.69 2.56 -7.04
CA ASP A 241 13.22 3.83 -6.50
C ASP A 241 12.32 3.65 -5.27
N THR A 242 11.44 2.65 -5.28
CA THR A 242 10.62 2.30 -4.10
C THR A 242 11.51 1.82 -2.96
N VAL A 243 12.45 0.91 -3.23
CA VAL A 243 13.40 0.41 -2.22
C VAL A 243 14.20 1.58 -1.62
N ALA A 244 14.72 2.48 -2.45
CA ALA A 244 15.47 3.66 -2.01
C ALA A 244 14.59 4.63 -1.18
N SER A 245 13.35 4.87 -1.60
CA SER A 245 12.41 5.75 -0.89
C SER A 245 12.04 5.22 0.50
N VAL A 246 11.76 3.92 0.63
CA VAL A 246 11.49 3.31 1.93
C VAL A 246 12.75 3.33 2.80
N ALA A 247 13.92 3.00 2.24
CA ALA A 247 15.19 3.09 2.96
C ALA A 247 15.47 4.50 3.48
N TYR A 248 15.24 5.53 2.66
CA TYR A 248 15.37 6.93 3.08
C TYR A 248 14.43 7.26 4.23
N SER A 249 13.15 6.88 4.13
CA SER A 249 12.16 7.15 5.18
C SER A 249 12.51 6.46 6.50
N MET A 250 13.00 5.22 6.45
CA MET A 250 13.48 4.50 7.63
C MET A 250 14.76 5.13 8.21
N TYR A 251 15.71 5.50 7.36
CA TYR A 251 16.91 6.20 7.81
C TYR A 251 16.55 7.54 8.45
N GLU A 252 15.58 8.27 7.90
CA GLU A 252 15.18 9.56 8.45
C GLU A 252 14.61 9.46 9.87
N GLU A 253 13.87 8.40 10.17
CA GLU A 253 13.31 8.15 11.50
C GLU A 253 14.36 7.63 12.50
N TYR A 254 15.14 6.61 12.12
CA TYR A 254 16.01 5.90 13.07
C TYR A 254 17.46 6.41 13.10
N LYS A 255 17.93 7.05 12.03
CA LYS A 255 19.32 7.47 11.81
C LYS A 255 20.35 6.33 11.96
N GLU A 256 19.95 5.08 11.72
CA GLU A 256 20.85 3.93 11.79
C GLU A 256 21.51 3.62 10.43
N PRO A 257 22.83 3.36 10.38
CA PRO A 257 23.55 3.10 9.12
C PRO A 257 23.00 1.94 8.29
N LEU A 258 22.37 0.95 8.93
CA LEU A 258 21.82 -0.22 8.23
C LEU A 258 20.66 0.16 7.28
N TYR A 259 19.92 1.23 7.60
CA TYR A 259 18.84 1.77 6.76
C TYR A 259 19.32 2.71 5.65
N ALA A 260 20.58 3.18 5.70
CA ALA A 260 21.09 4.09 4.68
C ALA A 260 21.21 3.39 3.32
N ALA A 261 20.55 3.93 2.29
CA ALA A 261 20.63 3.41 0.93
C ALA A 261 22.09 3.37 0.43
N PRO A 262 22.59 2.22 -0.07
CA PRO A 262 23.96 2.12 -0.60
C PRO A 262 24.17 3.02 -1.82
N PRO A 263 25.39 3.55 -2.05
CA PRO A 263 25.67 4.44 -3.18
C PRO A 263 25.31 3.84 -4.55
N LEU A 264 25.51 2.52 -4.74
CA LEU A 264 25.09 1.84 -5.96
C LEU A 264 23.58 1.96 -6.21
N LEU A 265 22.75 1.74 -5.18
CA LEU A 265 21.30 1.84 -5.30
C LEU A 265 20.90 3.24 -5.77
N GLN A 266 21.46 4.28 -5.15
CA GLN A 266 21.17 5.67 -5.53
C GLN A 266 21.57 5.95 -6.98
N ARG A 267 22.77 5.53 -7.40
CA ARG A 267 23.25 5.71 -8.79
C ARG A 267 22.38 4.96 -9.81
N MET A 268 21.86 3.79 -9.47
CA MET A 268 20.95 3.05 -10.34
C MET A 268 19.61 3.77 -10.51
N VAL A 269 19.07 4.32 -9.42
CA VAL A 269 17.86 5.15 -9.45
C VAL A 269 18.07 6.41 -10.29
N ASP A 270 19.17 7.14 -10.05
CA ASP A 270 19.52 8.35 -10.81
C ASP A 270 19.71 8.07 -12.31
N ALA A 271 20.18 6.87 -12.66
CA ALA A 271 20.34 6.41 -14.04
C ALA A 271 19.05 5.83 -14.67
N GLY A 272 17.91 5.85 -13.97
CA GLY A 272 16.64 5.32 -14.46
C GLY A 272 16.58 3.79 -14.56
N ARG A 273 17.48 3.07 -13.88
CA ARG A 273 17.49 1.60 -13.81
C ARG A 273 16.64 1.15 -12.64
N LEU A 274 15.32 1.15 -12.83
CA LEU A 274 14.35 0.93 -11.76
C LEU A 274 13.86 -0.52 -11.66
N GLY A 275 14.54 -1.47 -12.29
CA GLY A 275 14.16 -2.88 -12.30
C GLY A 275 13.19 -3.22 -13.43
N ARG A 276 12.24 -4.12 -13.16
CA ARG A 276 11.33 -4.67 -14.18
C ARG A 276 10.51 -3.61 -14.91
N LYS A 277 10.09 -2.56 -14.20
CA LYS A 277 9.23 -1.51 -14.77
C LYS A 277 9.93 -0.61 -15.80
N THR A 278 11.26 -0.63 -15.86
CA THR A 278 12.08 0.09 -16.85
C THR A 278 12.91 -0.85 -17.73
N GLY A 279 12.65 -2.16 -17.68
CA GLY A 279 13.41 -3.15 -18.46
C GLY A 279 14.84 -3.42 -17.95
N SER A 280 15.29 -2.75 -16.89
CA SER A 280 16.67 -2.90 -16.38
C SER A 280 16.82 -2.43 -14.94
N GLY A 281 17.53 -3.23 -14.15
CA GLY A 281 17.96 -2.97 -12.77
C GLY A 281 19.25 -3.73 -12.47
N PHE A 282 19.24 -4.65 -11.50
CA PHE A 282 20.31 -5.63 -11.33
C PHE A 282 20.34 -6.66 -12.46
N TYR A 283 19.17 -6.96 -13.03
CA TYR A 283 18.99 -7.81 -14.20
C TYR A 283 18.45 -6.98 -15.38
N SER A 284 18.53 -7.54 -16.60
CA SER A 284 17.84 -7.03 -17.78
C SER A 284 16.52 -7.78 -17.98
N TYR A 285 15.49 -7.07 -18.43
CA TYR A 285 14.16 -7.60 -18.66
C TYR A 285 13.69 -7.20 -20.05
N GLU A 286 13.14 -8.17 -20.78
CA GLU A 286 12.48 -7.98 -22.08
C GLU A 286 11.04 -7.48 -21.92
#